data_AF-A0A7C3AQP7-F1
#
_entry.id   AF-A0A7C3AQP7-F1
#
_cell.length_a   1.000
_cell.length_b   1.000
_cell.length_c   1.000
_cell.angle_alpha   90.00
_cell.angle_beta   90.00
_cell.angle_gamma   90.00
#
_symmetry.space_group_name_H-M   'P 1'
#
loop_
_entity.id
_entity.type
_entity.pdbx_description
1 polymer ?
#
loop_
_entity_poly.entity_id
_entity_poly.type
_entity_poly.pdbx_seq_one_letter_code
_entity_poly.pdbx_strand_id
1 'polypeptide(L)'
;MAVRLTVSRDTLADALTIAERAAAARDTLPVLSGVRLVAENGQLRICATDLELGAWLQVPAAVLSPGDRVVEQYELALPADLPPGTYRLVAGLYELSTLVRLPARSTDGRHLVNEVPLGEVRVAP
;
A
#
# COMPACT_ATOMS: atom_id res chain seq x y z
N MET A 1 -12.31 -5.38 5.61
CA MET A 1 -12.86 -6.54 4.87
C MET A 1 -11.91 -6.91 3.73
N ALA A 2 -11.94 -8.15 3.25
CA ALA A 2 -11.09 -8.61 2.15
C ALA A 2 -11.81 -8.43 0.80
N VAL A 3 -11.17 -7.73 -0.14
CA VAL A 3 -11.65 -7.61 -1.53
C VAL A 3 -11.43 -8.94 -2.22
N ARG A 4 -12.44 -9.44 -2.94
CA ARG A 4 -12.33 -10.67 -3.75
C ARG A 4 -12.97 -10.45 -5.11
N LEU A 5 -12.23 -10.76 -6.16
CA LEU A 5 -12.65 -10.62 -7.54
C LEU A 5 -11.91 -11.61 -8.44
N THR A 6 -12.47 -11.85 -9.62
CA THR A 6 -11.79 -12.54 -10.73
C THR A 6 -11.73 -11.59 -11.92
N VAL A 7 -10.57 -11.47 -12.54
CA VAL A 7 -10.32 -10.60 -13.71
C VAL A 7 -9.43 -11.34 -14.71
N SER A 8 -9.53 -10.98 -15.99
CA SER A 8 -8.62 -11.50 -17.00
C SER A 8 -7.17 -11.10 -16.68
N ARG A 9 -6.25 -12.06 -16.81
CA ARG A 9 -4.82 -11.83 -16.57
C ARG A 9 -4.28 -10.72 -17.47
N ASP A 10 -4.56 -10.80 -18.77
CA ASP A 10 -4.00 -9.88 -19.76
C ASP A 10 -4.54 -8.47 -19.55
N THR A 11 -5.86 -8.35 -19.35
CA THR A 11 -6.51 -7.08 -19.05
C THR A 11 -5.98 -6.45 -17.76
N LEU A 12 -5.73 -7.26 -16.73
CA LEU A 12 -5.13 -6.78 -15.49
C LEU A 12 -3.69 -6.32 -15.70
N ALA A 13 -2.88 -7.08 -16.44
CA ALA A 13 -1.48 -6.75 -16.70
C ALA A 13 -1.33 -5.44 -17.50
N ASP A 14 -2.15 -5.26 -18.54
CA ASP A 14 -2.17 -4.03 -19.34
C ASP A 14 -2.55 -2.82 -18.49
N ALA A 15 -3.58 -2.97 -17.65
CA ALA A 15 -4.03 -1.88 -16.79
C ALA A 15 -3.00 -1.54 -15.69
N LEU A 16 -2.37 -2.55 -15.09
CA LEU A 16 -1.30 -2.34 -14.10
C LEU A 16 -0.08 -1.65 -14.73
N THR A 17 0.32 -2.04 -15.95
CA THR A 17 1.43 -1.39 -16.65
C THR A 17 1.20 0.11 -16.85
N ILE A 18 -0.04 0.53 -17.14
CA ILE A 18 -0.39 1.94 -17.29
C ILE A 18 -0.42 2.64 -15.92
N ALA A 19 -1.00 2.00 -14.91
CA ALA A 19 -1.08 2.56 -13.56
C ALA A 19 0.31 2.76 -12.94
N GLU A 20 1.20 1.78 -13.06
CA GLU A 20 2.57 1.82 -12.55
C GLU A 20 3.35 2.98 -13.18
N ARG A 21 3.18 3.25 -14.48
CA ARG A 21 3.81 4.41 -15.13
C ARG A 21 3.34 5.76 -14.56
N ALA A 22 2.09 5.85 -14.12
CA ALA A 22 1.56 7.06 -13.49
C ALA A 22 2.01 7.23 -12.03
N ALA A 23 2.35 6.14 -11.33
CA ALA A 23 2.92 6.18 -9.98
C ALA A 23 4.46 6.31 -9.98
N ALA A 24 5.13 5.83 -11.03
CA ALA A 24 6.59 5.73 -11.10
C ALA A 24 7.30 7.06 -11.32
N ALA A 25 6.56 8.13 -11.64
CA ALA A 25 7.18 9.43 -11.75
C ALA A 25 7.46 9.93 -10.31
N ARG A 26 8.75 9.97 -9.97
CA ARG A 26 9.34 10.60 -8.77
C ARG A 26 9.39 9.74 -7.49
N ASP A 27 10.55 9.11 -7.31
CA ASP A 27 11.05 8.40 -6.12
C ASP A 27 11.00 9.18 -4.78
N THR A 28 10.50 10.42 -4.73
CA THR A 28 10.57 11.27 -3.52
C THR A 28 9.45 11.02 -2.52
N LEU A 29 8.33 10.41 -2.94
CA LEU A 29 7.18 10.16 -2.07
C LEU A 29 6.77 8.68 -2.14
N PRO A 30 7.40 7.79 -1.35
CA PRO A 30 7.12 6.36 -1.38
C PRO A 30 5.63 6.02 -1.21
N VAL A 31 4.91 6.80 -0.40
CA VAL A 31 3.46 6.66 -0.14
C VAL A 31 2.59 6.74 -1.42
N LEU A 32 3.11 7.26 -2.52
CA LEU A 32 2.43 7.37 -3.81
C LEU A 32 2.84 6.29 -4.81
N SER A 33 3.76 5.40 -4.44
CA SER A 33 4.14 4.25 -5.28
C SER A 33 3.06 3.18 -5.40
N GLY A 34 2.04 3.25 -4.53
CA GLY A 34 0.94 2.29 -4.50
C GLY A 34 -0.12 2.49 -5.59
N VAL A 35 -0.82 1.41 -5.91
CA VAL A 35 -1.98 1.40 -6.80
C VAL A 35 -3.24 1.16 -5.97
N ARG A 36 -4.25 2.03 -6.12
CA ARG A 36 -5.57 1.84 -5.51
C ARG A 36 -6.45 0.98 -6.41
N LEU A 37 -7.04 -0.06 -5.83
CA LEU A 37 -7.93 -1.02 -6.45
C LEU A 37 -9.32 -0.91 -5.79
N VAL A 38 -10.34 -0.58 -6.59
CA VAL A 38 -11.74 -0.53 -6.15
C VAL A 38 -12.54 -1.53 -6.95
N ALA A 39 -13.10 -2.53 -6.27
CA ALA A 39 -13.92 -3.57 -6.87
C ALA A 39 -15.39 -3.34 -6.52
N GLU A 40 -16.22 -3.01 -7.51
CA GLU A 40 -17.64 -2.75 -7.35
C GLU A 40 -18.38 -2.93 -8.68
N ASN A 41 -19.68 -3.24 -8.63
CA ASN A 41 -20.57 -3.24 -9.80
C ASN A 41 -20.05 -4.00 -11.04
N GLY A 42 -19.35 -5.13 -10.84
CA GLY A 42 -18.79 -5.94 -11.93
C GLY A 42 -17.56 -5.32 -12.61
N GLN A 43 -16.90 -4.37 -11.94
CA GLN A 43 -15.77 -3.62 -12.45
C GLN A 43 -14.65 -3.57 -11.41
N LEU A 44 -13.42 -3.58 -11.90
CA LEU A 44 -12.24 -3.22 -11.14
C LEU A 44 -11.77 -1.86 -11.64
N ARG A 45 -11.79 -0.86 -10.76
CA ARG A 45 -11.16 0.44 -11.01
C ARG A 45 -9.74 0.44 -10.43
N ILE A 46 -8.80 0.95 -11.21
CA ILE A 46 -7.38 1.01 -10.87
C ILE A 46 -6.96 2.48 -10.95
N CYS A 47 -6.44 3.02 -9.85
CA CYS A 47 -5.99 4.41 -9.77
C CYS A 47 -4.54 4.49 -9.27
N ALA A 48 -3.74 5.36 -9.89
CA ALA A 48 -2.37 5.64 -9.50
C ALA A 48 -2.02 7.10 -9.83
N THR A 49 -1.11 7.71 -9.06
CA THR A 49 -0.68 9.10 -9.28
C THR A 49 0.63 9.40 -8.57
N ASP A 50 1.37 10.37 -9.10
CA ASP A 50 2.55 10.98 -8.52
C ASP A 50 2.34 12.46 -8.11
N LEU A 51 1.08 12.92 -8.09
CA LEU A 51 0.64 14.34 -7.95
C LEU A 51 0.77 15.22 -9.21
N GLU A 52 1.43 14.77 -10.28
CA GLU A 52 1.56 15.51 -11.54
C GLU A 52 0.73 14.85 -12.65
N LEU A 53 0.78 13.53 -12.70
CA LEU A 53 0.04 12.62 -13.57
C LEU A 53 -0.85 11.70 -12.73
N GLY A 54 -2.04 11.40 -13.27
CA GLY A 54 -2.93 10.41 -12.68
C GLY A 54 -3.45 9.45 -13.76
N ALA A 55 -3.58 8.18 -13.39
CA ALA A 55 -4.25 7.16 -14.18
C ALA A 55 -5.54 6.72 -13.47
N TRP A 56 -6.64 6.65 -14.23
CA TRP A 56 -7.92 6.08 -13.80
C TRP A 56 -8.39 5.10 -14.85
N LEU A 57 -8.27 3.82 -14.54
CA LEU A 57 -8.58 2.72 -15.44
C LEU A 57 -9.77 1.95 -14.90
N GLN A 58 -10.55 1.36 -15.80
CA GLN A 58 -11.66 0.52 -15.43
C GLN A 58 -11.68 -0.70 -16.32
N VAL A 59 -11.69 -1.88 -15.69
CA VAL A 59 -11.68 -3.16 -16.39
C VAL A 59 -12.81 -4.06 -15.88
N PRO A 60 -13.43 -4.87 -16.76
CA PRO A 60 -14.45 -5.83 -16.33
C PRO A 60 -13.89 -6.85 -15.34
N ALA A 61 -14.61 -7.11 -14.26
CA ALA A 61 -14.22 -8.11 -13.27
C ALA A 61 -15.45 -8.77 -12.63
N ALA A 62 -15.38 -10.07 -12.35
CA ALA A 62 -16.36 -10.75 -11.53
C ALA A 62 -16.10 -10.43 -10.05
N VAL A 63 -16.86 -9.49 -9.48
CA VAL A 63 -16.69 -9.04 -8.09
C VAL A 63 -17.43 -9.99 -7.14
N LEU A 64 -16.68 -10.75 -6.35
CA LEU A 64 -17.20 -11.68 -5.35
C LEU A 64 -17.42 -11.00 -4.00
N SER A 65 -16.59 -10.01 -3.67
CA SER A 65 -16.68 -9.23 -2.44
C SER A 65 -16.16 -7.83 -2.72
N PRO A 66 -17.05 -6.82 -2.75
CA PRO A 66 -16.67 -5.45 -3.02
C PRO A 66 -15.66 -4.91 -2.00
N GLY A 67 -14.93 -3.89 -2.42
CA GLY A 67 -14.15 -3.08 -1.49
C GLY A 67 -13.04 -2.29 -2.15
N ASP A 68 -12.29 -1.62 -1.29
CA ASP A 68 -11.27 -0.64 -1.63
C ASP A 68 -9.96 -1.01 -0.94
N ARG A 69 -8.89 -1.11 -1.73
CA ARG A 69 -7.56 -1.54 -1.29
C ARG A 69 -6.52 -0.69 -1.99
N VAL A 70 -5.57 -0.16 -1.23
CA VAL A 70 -4.30 0.31 -1.80
C VAL A 70 -3.30 -0.84 -1.66
N VAL A 71 -2.63 -1.17 -2.76
CA VAL A 71 -1.52 -2.12 -2.78
C VAL A 71 -0.25 -1.31 -2.98
N GLU A 72 0.64 -1.37 -2.00
CA GLU A 72 1.91 -0.66 -2.00
C GLU A 72 2.99 -1.63 -1.53
N GLN A 73 4.16 -1.56 -2.17
CA GLN A 73 5.34 -2.28 -1.75
C GLN A 73 6.43 -1.25 -1.43
N TYR A 74 6.88 -1.26 -0.18
CA TYR A 74 7.97 -0.40 0.27
C TYR A 74 9.19 -1.26 0.59
N GLU A 75 10.30 -1.01 -0.10
CA GLU A 75 11.59 -1.62 0.23
C GLU A 75 12.27 -0.81 1.32
N LEU A 76 12.49 -1.45 2.47
CA LEU A 76 13.17 -0.82 3.59
C LEU A 76 14.68 -0.94 3.40
N ALA A 77 15.33 0.16 3.02
CA ALA A 77 16.79 0.23 2.97
C ALA A 77 17.38 0.11 4.38
N LEU A 78 18.21 -0.91 4.60
CA LEU A 78 18.90 -1.13 5.87
C LEU A 78 20.30 -0.49 5.83
N PRO A 79 20.76 0.12 6.93
CA PRO A 79 22.15 0.57 7.05
C PRO A 79 23.14 -0.59 6.82
N ALA A 80 24.24 -0.33 6.13
CA ALA A 80 25.25 -1.35 5.84
C ALA A 80 25.97 -1.85 7.12
N ASP A 81 25.97 -1.03 8.16
CA ASP A 81 26.55 -1.30 9.48
C ASP A 81 25.51 -1.79 10.49
N LEU A 82 24.32 -2.22 10.04
CA LEU A 82 23.26 -2.71 10.91
C LEU A 82 23.75 -3.90 11.75
N PRO A 83 23.79 -3.80 13.09
CA PRO A 83 24.26 -4.89 13.93
C PRO A 83 23.41 -6.16 13.79
N PRO A 84 23.99 -7.35 13.95
CA PRO A 84 23.20 -8.57 14.11
C PRO A 84 22.31 -8.49 15.35
N GLY A 85 21.06 -8.96 15.25
CA GLY A 85 20.12 -8.86 16.35
C GLY A 85 18.67 -9.11 15.94
N THR A 86 17.78 -9.05 16.93
CA THR A 86 16.34 -9.08 16.71
C THR A 86 15.80 -7.66 16.71
N TYR A 87 15.16 -7.29 15.60
CA TYR A 87 14.55 -5.98 15.40
C TYR A 87 13.04 -6.10 15.38
N ARG A 88 12.36 -5.17 16.04
CA ARG A 88 10.91 -5.05 15.97
C ARG A 88 10.54 -4.08 14.86
N LEU A 89 9.77 -4.54 13.88
CA LEU A 89 9.21 -3.70 12.84
C LEU A 89 7.92 -3.05 13.34
N VAL A 90 7.79 -1.75 13.11
CA VAL A 90 6.62 -0.95 13.49
C VAL A 90 6.26 0.02 12.37
N ALA A 91 4.96 0.23 12.14
CA ALA A 91 4.44 1.30 11.30
C ALA A 91 3.75 2.36 12.16
N GLY A 92 3.72 3.60 11.69
CA GLY A 92 2.95 4.67 12.33
C GLY A 92 2.54 5.71 11.31
N LEU A 93 1.47 6.44 11.62
CA LEU A 93 0.99 7.54 10.80
C LEU A 93 1.33 8.87 11.48
N TYR A 94 1.50 9.89 10.66
CA TYR A 94 1.75 11.26 11.10
C TYR A 94 0.68 12.17 10.53
N GLU A 95 0.27 13.17 11.30
CA GLU A 95 -0.45 14.31 10.75
C GLU A 95 0.52 15.13 9.89
N LEU A 96 0.27 15.25 8.59
CA LEU A 96 1.25 15.80 7.65
C LEU A 96 1.62 17.26 7.93
N SER A 97 0.67 18.08 8.41
CA SER A 97 0.88 19.51 8.68
C SER A 97 1.76 19.76 9.92
N THR A 98 1.70 18.88 10.91
CA THR A 98 2.37 19.05 12.21
C THR A 98 3.49 18.05 12.45
N LEU A 99 3.55 16.99 11.65
CA LEU A 99 4.38 15.80 11.84
C LEU A 99 4.23 15.16 13.22
N VAL A 100 3.09 15.39 13.89
CA VAL A 100 2.74 14.71 15.13
C VAL A 100 2.29 13.29 14.81
N ARG A 101 2.81 12.31 15.56
CA ARG A 101 2.45 10.90 15.39
C ARG A 101 1.01 10.67 15.85
N LEU A 102 0.21 10.05 14.99
CA LEU A 102 -1.18 9.73 15.28
C LEU A 102 -1.29 8.46 16.14
N PRO A 103 -2.26 8.41 17.06
CA PRO A 103 -2.53 7.21 17.84
C PRO A 103 -2.99 6.08 16.92
N ALA A 104 -2.40 4.90 17.10
CA ALA A 104 -2.80 3.71 16.38
C ALA A 104 -3.91 2.97 17.16
N ARG A 105 -4.79 2.28 16.44
CA ARG A 105 -5.82 1.42 17.05
C ARG A 105 -5.69 0.02 16.47
N SER A 106 -5.70 -0.96 17.35
CA SER A 106 -5.80 -2.37 16.96
C SER A 106 -7.21 -2.69 16.47
N THR A 107 -7.35 -3.76 15.68
CA THR A 107 -8.62 -4.22 15.12
C THR A 107 -9.63 -4.65 16.18
N ASP A 108 -9.15 -5.00 17.37
CA ASP A 108 -9.94 -5.30 18.57
C ASP A 108 -10.34 -4.05 19.39
N GLY A 109 -10.05 -2.85 18.87
CA GLY A 109 -10.36 -1.57 19.51
C GLY A 109 -9.38 -1.16 20.61
N ARG A 110 -8.33 -1.94 20.89
CA ARG A 110 -7.29 -1.52 21.84
C ARG A 110 -6.50 -0.34 21.29
N HIS A 111 -6.30 0.66 22.14
CA HIS A 111 -5.40 1.78 21.84
C HIS A 111 -3.96 1.27 21.79
N LEU A 112 -3.31 1.46 20.66
CA LEU A 112 -1.88 1.26 20.50
C LEU A 112 -1.20 2.62 20.69
N VAL A 113 -0.09 2.62 21.44
CA VAL A 113 0.47 3.84 22.04
C VAL A 113 0.70 4.94 21.00
N ASN A 114 1.30 4.62 19.84
CA ASN A 114 1.40 5.47 18.63
C ASN A 114 1.94 4.69 17.40
N GLU A 115 1.92 3.34 17.43
CA GLU A 115 2.45 2.47 16.37
C GLU A 115 1.67 1.18 16.23
N VAL A 116 1.72 0.62 15.03
CA VAL A 116 1.26 -0.72 14.70
C VAL A 116 2.48 -1.64 14.62
N PRO A 117 2.65 -2.63 15.52
CA PRO A 117 3.70 -3.62 15.37
C PRO A 117 3.46 -4.49 14.14
N LEU A 118 4.48 -4.66 13.30
CA LEU A 118 4.44 -5.47 12.09
C LEU A 118 5.05 -6.87 12.29
N GLY A 119 5.90 -7.04 13.31
CA GLY A 119 6.54 -8.31 13.64
C GLY A 119 7.99 -8.13 14.10
N GLU A 120 8.69 -9.25 14.25
CA GLU A 120 10.13 -9.29 14.54
C GLU A 120 10.90 -9.83 13.34
N VAL A 121 12.07 -9.25 13.09
CA VAL A 121 13.03 -9.70 12.08
C VAL A 121 14.36 -9.99 12.77
N ARG A 122 14.91 -11.17 12.50
CA ARG A 122 16.25 -11.53 12.98
C ARG A 122 17.27 -11.26 11.87
N VAL A 123 18.21 -10.38 12.15
CA VAL A 123 19.40 -10.15 11.33
C VAL A 123 20.48 -11.08 11.83
N ALA A 124 20.85 -12.05 10.99
CA ALA A 124 21.96 -12.96 11.26
C ALA A 124 23.30 -12.25 10.96
N PRO A 125 24.41 -12.73 11.57
CA PRO A 125 25.76 -12.31 11.19
C PRO A 125 26.11 -12.66 9.74
#